data_AF-A0A5J9UZ89-F1
#
_entry.id   AF-A0A5J9UZ89-F1
#
_cell.length_a   1.000
_cell.length_b   1.000
_cell.length_c   1.000
_cell.angle_alpha   90.00
_cell.angle_beta   90.00
_cell.angle_gamma   90.00
#
_symmetry.space_group_name_H-M   'P 1'
#
loop_
_entity.id
_entity.type
_entity.pdbx_description
1 polymer ?
#
loop_
_entity_poly.entity_id
_entity_poly.type
_entity_poly.pdbx_seq_one_letter_code
_entity_poly.pdbx_strand_id
1 'polypeptide(L)'
;MEDVNESSDNPCWKAIGYSVPELDEPRENGTEARPSPRPLDDGIVETRGLNDTSLIRSLADKGLAVKHDASSTHHTVRCDAVIVGSGCGGGVAAAVLAAAGHKVIIVEKGDYFNAADYSSIEGPSMERLYEKGGIFCTTDVTAVLFTGATVGGGSAVNWSASIRTPETVTREWAREHGLAVFASPAYAQAMDAVCARLAVTDACTEEGFQNKVLRRGCEALGLRADAVPRNSSEGHFCGSCHLGCPTGDKRGTDTTWLADAVARGAVILTGCKAERFVLESNSPGKKGRSKKCVGLVATCVGSGNGGITKKLLIEAKVSIAACGALMTPPLLRNSGLKNRHIGRNLHLHPVSMAWGYFPENDQTLTGKCHEGSIVTTMHRVADRTIVETPALGPGSFASLVRGNRAAT
;
A
#
# COMPACT_ATOMS: atom_id res chain seq x y z
N MET A 1 -17.68 -8.85 20.99
CA MET A 1 -16.57 -9.47 20.23
C MET A 1 -15.40 -8.52 20.04
N GLU A 2 -15.57 -7.20 20.25
CA GLU A 2 -14.50 -6.18 20.18
C GLU A 2 -13.92 -5.78 21.54
N ASP A 3 -14.37 -6.37 22.66
CA ASP A 3 -13.78 -6.10 23.98
C ASP A 3 -12.44 -6.82 24.12
N VAL A 4 -11.46 -6.33 23.37
CA VAL A 4 -10.05 -6.57 23.62
C VAL A 4 -9.71 -5.72 24.83
N ASN A 5 -9.41 -6.35 25.97
CA ASN A 5 -9.01 -5.60 27.16
C ASN A 5 -7.63 -4.95 26.95
N GLU A 6 -7.18 -4.12 27.88
CA GLU A 6 -5.87 -3.44 27.79
C GLU A 6 -4.68 -4.42 27.64
N SER A 7 -4.88 -5.70 27.95
CA SER A 7 -3.89 -6.78 27.81
C SER A 7 -4.00 -7.56 26.49
N SER A 8 -4.76 -7.07 25.50
CA SER A 8 -5.03 -7.77 24.23
C SER A 8 -5.74 -9.12 24.37
N ASP A 9 -6.38 -9.39 25.51
CA ASP A 9 -7.08 -10.64 25.78
C ASP A 9 -8.52 -10.57 25.26
N ASN A 10 -8.92 -11.59 24.49
CA ASN A 10 -10.26 -11.73 23.94
C ASN A 10 -10.70 -13.20 24.04
N PRO A 11 -11.73 -13.52 24.84
CA PRO A 11 -12.22 -14.90 25.01
C PRO A 11 -12.67 -15.56 23.70
N CYS A 12 -13.19 -14.78 22.75
CA CYS A 12 -13.58 -15.30 21.43
C CYS A 12 -12.36 -15.68 20.59
N TRP A 13 -11.26 -14.94 20.71
CA TRP A 13 -10.01 -15.27 20.03
C TRP A 13 -9.39 -16.55 20.59
N LYS A 14 -9.34 -16.68 21.92
CA LYS A 14 -8.92 -17.92 22.59
C LYS A 14 -9.71 -19.13 22.12
N ALA A 15 -11.03 -19.00 21.96
CA ALA A 15 -11.90 -20.09 21.52
C ALA A 15 -11.60 -20.57 20.08
N ILE A 16 -11.10 -19.70 19.20
CA ILE A 16 -10.71 -20.06 17.82
C ILE A 16 -9.19 -20.28 17.67
N GLY A 17 -8.47 -20.32 18.79
CA GLY A 17 -7.01 -20.43 18.81
C GLY A 17 -6.29 -19.26 18.15
N TYR A 18 -6.94 -18.10 18.04
CA TYR A 18 -6.32 -16.86 17.58
C TYR A 18 -5.60 -16.20 18.75
N SER A 19 -4.33 -15.87 18.53
CA SER A 19 -3.54 -15.05 19.44
C SER A 19 -2.83 -13.97 18.65
N VAL A 20 -2.72 -12.80 19.25
CA VAL A 20 -1.83 -11.76 18.74
C VAL A 20 -0.48 -12.01 19.40
N PRO A 21 0.61 -12.18 18.63
CA PRO A 21 1.94 -12.26 19.22
C PRO A 21 2.16 -11.05 20.12
N GLU A 22 2.57 -11.26 21.38
CA GLU A 22 2.92 -10.15 22.26
C GLU A 22 4.07 -9.36 21.61
N LEU A 23 3.96 -8.03 21.56
CA LEU A 23 4.99 -7.16 20.98
C LEU A 23 6.36 -7.33 21.67
N ASP A 24 6.39 -7.93 22.86
CA ASP A 24 7.55 -8.10 23.73
C ASP A 24 8.02 -9.56 23.92
N GLU A 25 7.41 -10.57 23.28
CA GLU A 25 7.93 -11.94 23.43
C GLU A 25 9.28 -12.09 22.72
N PRO A 26 10.35 -12.50 23.42
CA PRO A 26 11.65 -12.71 22.82
C PRO A 26 11.51 -13.85 21.81
N ARG A 27 11.71 -13.53 20.52
CA ARG A 27 11.82 -14.54 19.46
C ARG A 27 12.70 -15.68 19.97
N GLU A 28 12.21 -16.91 19.89
CA GLU A 28 12.95 -18.13 20.25
C GLU A 28 14.19 -18.28 19.35
N ASN A 29 15.24 -17.55 19.73
CA ASN A 29 16.64 -17.60 19.33
C ASN A 29 17.30 -16.41 20.04
N GLY A 30 17.85 -16.67 21.23
CA GLY A 30 18.42 -15.70 22.18
C GLY A 30 19.62 -14.91 21.69
N THR A 31 19.45 -14.13 20.63
CA THR A 31 20.22 -12.93 20.33
C THR A 31 19.34 -11.75 20.65
N GLU A 32 19.78 -10.84 21.53
CA GLU A 32 19.17 -9.51 21.68
C GLU A 32 18.80 -8.99 20.29
N ALA A 33 17.50 -8.93 19.99
CA ALA A 33 17.06 -8.54 18.67
C ALA A 33 17.49 -7.09 18.48
N ARG A 34 18.58 -6.86 17.74
CA ARG A 34 18.90 -5.53 17.23
C ARG A 34 17.61 -4.98 16.64
N PRO A 35 17.17 -3.77 17.01
CA PRO A 35 15.99 -3.18 16.41
C PRO A 35 16.15 -3.30 14.91
N SER A 36 15.18 -3.95 14.26
CA SER A 36 15.27 -4.21 12.82
C SER A 36 15.54 -2.88 12.14
N PRO A 37 16.58 -2.76 11.31
CA PRO A 37 16.92 -1.50 10.67
C PRO A 37 15.68 -1.00 9.93
N ARG A 38 15.25 0.22 10.26
CA ARG A 38 14.12 0.88 9.61
C ARG A 38 14.65 1.45 8.29
N PRO A 39 14.38 0.82 7.14
CA PRO A 39 15.10 1.12 5.89
C PRO A 39 14.87 2.55 5.38
N LEU A 40 13.86 3.25 5.88
CA LEU A 40 13.46 4.58 5.44
C LEU A 40 13.81 5.71 6.43
N ASP A 41 14.33 5.41 7.63
CA ASP A 41 14.59 6.44 8.67
C ASP A 41 15.52 7.56 8.18
N ASP A 42 16.52 7.20 7.37
CA ASP A 42 17.46 8.15 6.79
C ASP A 42 16.83 9.14 5.80
N GLY A 43 15.64 8.85 5.28
CA GLY A 43 14.94 9.72 4.31
C GLY A 43 13.60 10.26 4.80
N ILE A 44 13.07 9.76 5.91
CA ILE A 44 11.76 10.16 6.43
C ILE A 44 11.83 11.48 7.21
N VAL A 45 10.77 12.26 7.05
CA VAL A 45 10.42 13.42 7.88
C VAL A 45 8.98 13.25 8.35
N GLU A 46 8.81 12.90 9.63
CA GLU A 46 7.49 12.65 10.23
C GLU A 46 6.82 13.94 10.68
N THR A 47 5.92 14.49 9.86
CA THR A 47 5.45 15.87 10.09
C THR A 47 4.55 16.01 11.32
N ARG A 48 3.93 14.93 11.79
CA ARG A 48 3.00 14.96 12.95
C ARG A 48 3.70 15.33 14.27
N GLY A 49 4.99 15.02 14.41
CA GLY A 49 5.78 15.36 15.60
C GLY A 49 6.52 16.69 15.52
N LEU A 50 6.28 17.48 14.46
CA LEU A 50 7.07 18.67 14.16
C LEU A 50 6.23 19.96 14.27
N ASN A 51 6.94 21.06 14.44
CA ASN A 51 6.43 22.42 14.30
C ASN A 51 7.10 23.10 13.09
N ASP A 52 6.73 24.34 12.79
CA ASP A 52 7.27 25.07 11.64
C ASP A 52 8.81 25.13 11.63
N THR A 53 9.43 25.38 12.79
CA THR A 53 10.88 25.49 12.91
C THR A 53 11.57 24.14 12.77
N SER A 54 11.07 23.11 13.44
CA SER A 54 11.67 21.77 13.37
C SER A 54 11.46 21.09 12.02
N LEU A 55 10.36 21.39 11.32
CA LEU A 55 10.14 20.97 9.94
C LEU A 55 11.20 21.53 9.00
N ILE A 56 11.43 22.85 9.02
CA ILE A 56 12.44 23.49 8.16
C ILE A 56 13.82 22.91 8.42
N ARG A 57 14.19 22.76 9.70
CA ARG A 57 15.46 22.17 10.10
C ARG A 57 15.59 20.75 9.56
N SER A 58 14.59 19.90 9.77
CA SER A 58 14.60 18.51 9.30
C SER A 58 14.76 18.43 7.77
N LEU A 59 14.03 19.26 7.01
CA LEU A 59 14.17 19.32 5.55
C LEU A 59 15.57 19.77 5.11
N ALA A 60 16.13 20.78 5.78
CA ALA A 60 17.48 21.28 5.50
C ALA A 60 18.56 20.24 5.82
N ASP A 61 18.43 19.51 6.94
CA ASP A 61 19.33 18.44 7.36
C ASP A 61 19.34 17.26 6.36
N LYS A 62 18.21 17.02 5.68
CA LYS A 62 18.11 16.08 4.55
C LYS A 62 18.63 16.66 3.22
N GLY A 63 19.26 17.84 3.24
CA GLY A 63 19.90 18.45 2.08
C GLY A 63 18.94 19.04 1.05
N LEU A 64 17.74 19.45 1.46
CA LEU A 64 16.79 20.18 0.63
C LEU A 64 16.98 21.69 0.79
N ALA A 65 16.81 22.44 -0.31
CA ALA A 65 16.88 23.89 -0.27
C ALA A 65 15.55 24.47 0.23
N VAL A 66 15.55 25.00 1.45
CA VAL A 66 14.38 25.62 2.09
C VAL A 66 14.51 27.14 2.07
N LYS A 67 13.44 27.84 1.67
CA LYS A 67 13.36 29.30 1.79
C LYS A 67 12.50 29.65 2.99
N HIS A 68 13.07 30.47 3.87
CA HIS A 68 12.35 31.05 4.99
C HIS A 68 11.84 32.44 4.60
N ASP A 69 10.53 32.59 4.52
CA ASP A 69 9.89 33.89 4.44
C ASP A 69 8.90 34.01 5.61
N ALA A 70 9.25 34.86 6.57
CA ALA A 70 8.45 35.07 7.78
C ALA A 70 7.03 35.58 7.44
N SER A 71 6.90 36.35 6.35
CA SER A 71 5.63 36.93 5.89
C SER A 71 4.80 35.98 5.01
N SER A 72 5.42 34.92 4.47
CA SER A 72 4.73 33.94 3.64
C SER A 72 3.79 33.07 4.47
N THR A 73 2.64 32.73 3.88
CA THR A 73 1.67 31.74 4.41
C THR A 73 2.13 30.30 4.20
N HIS A 74 3.27 30.10 3.54
CA HIS A 74 3.84 28.80 3.22
C HIS A 74 5.34 28.73 3.55
N HIS A 75 5.81 27.56 3.99
CA HIS A 75 7.23 27.22 3.87
C HIS A 75 7.51 26.72 2.47
N THR A 76 8.59 27.20 1.85
CA THR A 76 8.93 26.81 0.49
C THR A 76 10.15 25.92 0.47
N VAL A 77 10.05 24.77 -0.19
CA VAL A 77 11.16 23.83 -0.39
C VAL A 77 11.32 23.51 -1.87
N ARG A 78 12.57 23.34 -2.32
CA ARG A 78 12.90 23.07 -3.72
C ARG A 78 13.41 21.65 -3.92
N CYS A 79 12.96 21.03 -4.99
CA CYS A 79 13.43 19.73 -5.46
C CYS A 79 13.42 19.68 -6.99
N ASP A 80 13.98 18.60 -7.56
CA ASP A 80 13.87 18.35 -9.00
C ASP A 80 12.53 17.71 -9.33
N ALA A 81 12.10 16.73 -8.53
CA ALA A 81 10.83 16.03 -8.70
C ALA A 81 10.06 15.90 -7.40
N VAL A 82 8.76 16.20 -7.45
CA VAL A 82 7.81 15.91 -6.37
C VAL A 82 6.86 14.80 -6.79
N ILE A 83 6.69 13.80 -5.92
CA ILE A 83 5.84 12.63 -6.14
C ILE A 83 4.77 12.60 -5.05
N VAL A 84 3.51 12.54 -5.44
CA VAL A 84 2.40 12.46 -4.49
C VAL A 84 1.91 11.02 -4.38
N GLY A 85 2.09 10.43 -3.20
CA GLY A 85 1.78 9.03 -2.92
C GLY A 85 3.03 8.14 -3.00
N SER A 86 3.22 7.32 -1.97
CA SER A 86 4.40 6.45 -1.79
C SER A 86 4.17 4.98 -2.20
N GLY A 87 2.99 4.66 -2.73
CA GLY A 87 2.62 3.29 -3.13
C GLY A 87 3.33 2.77 -4.38
N CYS A 88 2.80 1.68 -4.97
CA CYS A 88 3.43 0.92 -6.07
C CYS A 88 4.06 1.79 -7.17
N GLY A 89 3.30 2.73 -7.74
CA GLY A 89 3.81 3.61 -8.81
C GLY A 89 4.74 4.71 -8.30
N GLY A 90 4.46 5.27 -7.13
CA GLY A 90 5.23 6.36 -6.54
C GLY A 90 6.61 5.93 -6.09
N GLY A 91 6.72 4.77 -5.43
CA GLY A 91 7.99 4.20 -5.00
C GLY A 91 8.93 3.89 -6.15
N VAL A 92 8.43 3.25 -7.22
CA VAL A 92 9.25 2.97 -8.43
C VAL A 92 9.73 4.27 -9.08
N ALA A 93 8.83 5.25 -9.26
CA ALA A 93 9.19 6.53 -9.84
C ALA A 93 10.24 7.27 -8.99
N ALA A 94 10.12 7.22 -7.66
CA ALA A 94 11.08 7.81 -6.73
C ALA A 94 12.45 7.18 -6.88
N ALA A 95 12.52 5.85 -6.87
CA ALA A 95 13.77 5.09 -6.98
C ALA A 95 14.49 5.40 -8.30
N VAL A 96 13.76 5.39 -9.42
CA VAL A 96 14.33 5.64 -10.75
C VAL A 96 14.85 7.07 -10.86
N LEU A 97 14.10 8.07 -10.39
CA LEU A 97 14.52 9.47 -10.44
C LEU A 97 15.70 9.75 -9.50
N ALA A 98 15.69 9.20 -8.29
CA ALA A 98 16.80 9.32 -7.35
C ALA A 98 18.06 8.60 -7.86
N ALA A 99 17.92 7.44 -8.51
CA ALA A 99 19.01 6.75 -9.21
C ALA A 99 19.64 7.57 -10.34
N ALA A 100 18.85 8.41 -11.00
CA ALA A 100 19.34 9.37 -11.98
C ALA A 100 19.99 10.62 -11.36
N GLY A 101 20.09 10.70 -10.03
CA GLY A 101 20.72 11.82 -9.31
C GLY A 101 19.82 13.02 -9.07
N HIS A 102 18.50 12.88 -9.27
CA HIS A 102 17.55 13.96 -8.99
C HIS A 102 17.22 14.07 -7.50
N LYS A 103 17.05 15.31 -7.01
CA LYS A 103 16.50 15.59 -5.69
C LYS A 103 15.00 15.29 -5.70
N VAL A 104 14.59 14.21 -5.05
CA VAL A 104 13.18 13.75 -5.04
C VAL A 104 12.55 13.99 -3.67
N ILE A 105 11.34 14.56 -3.67
CA ILE A 105 10.47 14.61 -2.49
C ILE A 105 9.23 13.75 -2.76
N ILE A 106 8.93 12.82 -1.85
CA ILE A 106 7.71 12.02 -1.84
C ILE A 106 6.80 12.57 -0.75
N VAL A 107 5.52 12.79 -1.08
CA VAL A 107 4.50 13.30 -0.15
C VAL A 107 3.48 12.19 0.11
N GLU A 108 3.41 11.73 1.36
CA GLU A 108 2.50 10.67 1.84
C GLU A 108 1.63 11.20 2.98
N LYS A 109 0.31 10.98 2.90
CA LYS A 109 -0.64 11.42 3.92
C LYS A 109 -0.64 10.51 5.14
N GLY A 110 -0.30 9.24 4.94
CA GLY A 110 -0.19 8.23 5.99
C GLY A 110 1.11 8.32 6.80
N ASP A 111 1.17 7.51 7.84
CA ASP A 111 2.39 7.34 8.65
C ASP A 111 3.26 6.21 8.10
N TYR A 112 4.50 6.15 8.60
CA TYR A 112 5.44 5.07 8.32
C TYR A 112 5.43 4.03 9.45
N PHE A 113 5.46 2.78 9.04
CA PHE A 113 5.47 1.61 9.90
C PHE A 113 6.56 0.67 9.41
N ASN A 114 7.28 0.03 10.33
CA ASN A 114 8.12 -1.11 10.03
C ASN A 114 7.48 -2.41 10.57
N ALA A 115 8.19 -3.53 10.40
CA ALA A 115 7.77 -4.84 10.89
C ALA A 115 7.38 -4.87 12.38
N ALA A 116 8.09 -4.12 13.23
CA ALA A 116 7.85 -4.08 14.68
C ALA A 116 6.66 -3.18 15.06
N ASP A 117 6.27 -2.23 14.20
CA ASP A 117 5.14 -1.33 14.45
C ASP A 117 3.79 -1.98 14.07
N TYR A 118 3.79 -3.04 13.24
CA TYR A 118 2.59 -3.70 12.79
C TYR A 118 1.97 -4.60 13.87
N SER A 119 0.64 -4.59 13.92
CA SER A 119 -0.14 -5.42 14.83
C SER A 119 -1.10 -6.30 14.03
N SER A 120 -1.39 -7.48 14.55
CA SER A 120 -2.45 -8.34 13.99
C SER A 120 -3.83 -7.99 14.56
N ILE A 121 -3.96 -6.91 15.34
CA ILE A 121 -5.26 -6.41 15.81
C ILE A 121 -5.91 -5.60 14.68
N GLU A 122 -7.02 -6.11 14.14
CA GLU A 122 -7.69 -5.55 12.96
C GLU A 122 -8.10 -4.08 13.11
N GLY A 123 -8.86 -3.72 14.16
CA GLY A 123 -9.43 -2.37 14.31
C GLY A 123 -8.38 -1.25 14.24
N PRO A 124 -7.42 -1.18 15.17
CA PRO A 124 -6.36 -0.16 15.18
C PRO A 124 -5.48 -0.20 13.93
N SER A 125 -5.19 -1.40 13.40
CA SER A 125 -4.37 -1.53 12.18
C SER A 125 -5.10 -1.01 10.95
N MET A 126 -6.40 -1.31 10.84
CA MET A 126 -7.23 -0.78 9.76
C MET A 126 -7.36 0.74 9.85
N GLU A 127 -7.63 1.28 11.04
CA GLU A 127 -7.70 2.73 11.28
C GLU A 127 -6.45 3.47 10.82
N ARG A 128 -5.27 2.92 11.14
CA ARG A 128 -3.98 3.57 10.86
C ARG A 128 -3.48 3.34 9.43
N LEU A 129 -3.77 2.19 8.83
CA LEU A 129 -3.14 1.79 7.56
C LEU A 129 -4.05 1.96 6.34
N TYR A 130 -5.36 2.13 6.51
CA TYR A 130 -6.32 2.22 5.42
C TYR A 130 -7.04 3.57 5.37
N GLU A 131 -7.41 3.97 4.16
CA GLU A 131 -8.27 5.14 3.96
C GLU A 131 -9.60 4.94 4.68
N LYS A 132 -10.00 5.92 5.50
CA LYS A 132 -11.23 5.87 6.31
C LYS A 132 -11.33 4.61 7.17
N GLY A 133 -10.20 4.09 7.67
CA GLY A 133 -10.18 2.89 8.50
C GLY A 133 -10.66 1.62 7.79
N GLY A 134 -10.59 1.58 6.45
CA GLY A 134 -11.00 0.42 5.65
C GLY A 134 -12.48 0.40 5.25
N ILE A 135 -13.32 1.29 5.79
CA ILE A 135 -14.73 1.44 5.38
C ILE A 135 -14.84 2.54 4.32
N PHE A 136 -14.27 2.28 3.14
CA PHE A 136 -14.39 3.18 2.00
C PHE A 136 -15.32 2.60 0.95
N CYS A 137 -16.62 2.93 1.02
CA CYS A 137 -17.65 2.34 0.17
C CYS A 137 -18.20 3.27 -0.92
N THR A 138 -18.92 2.68 -1.87
CA THR A 138 -19.81 3.40 -2.80
C THR A 138 -20.97 4.06 -2.04
N THR A 139 -21.58 5.09 -2.62
CA THR A 139 -22.68 5.86 -1.95
C THR A 139 -23.92 5.03 -1.67
N ASP A 140 -24.14 3.95 -2.42
CA ASP A 140 -25.21 2.98 -2.21
C ASP A 140 -24.77 1.79 -1.32
N VAL A 141 -23.53 1.81 -0.83
CA VAL A 141 -22.94 0.81 0.07
C VAL A 141 -22.92 -0.61 -0.53
N THR A 142 -22.99 -0.73 -1.85
CA THR A 142 -22.95 -2.03 -2.55
C THR A 142 -21.54 -2.60 -2.70
N ALA A 143 -20.51 -1.75 -2.64
CA ALA A 143 -19.12 -2.17 -2.67
C ALA A 143 -18.30 -1.43 -1.62
N VAL A 144 -17.45 -2.17 -0.90
CA VAL A 144 -16.41 -1.66 -0.01
C VAL A 144 -15.06 -1.78 -0.72
N LEU A 145 -14.26 -0.72 -0.67
CA LEU A 145 -12.96 -0.61 -1.30
C LEU A 145 -11.88 -0.50 -0.24
N PHE A 146 -10.87 -1.38 -0.33
CA PHE A 146 -9.71 -1.33 0.54
C PHE A 146 -8.59 -0.55 -0.14
N THR A 147 -8.17 0.57 0.46
CA THR A 147 -7.05 1.37 -0.06
C THR A 147 -6.10 1.75 1.05
N GLY A 148 -4.82 1.35 0.93
CA GLY A 148 -3.79 1.72 1.90
C GLY A 148 -3.52 3.22 1.94
N ALA A 149 -3.36 3.76 3.14
CA ALA A 149 -3.06 5.15 3.49
C ALA A 149 -1.90 5.21 4.49
N THR A 150 -0.77 4.60 4.11
CA THR A 150 0.48 4.47 4.87
C THR A 150 1.66 4.57 3.90
N VAL A 151 2.88 4.78 4.39
CA VAL A 151 4.08 4.65 3.55
C VAL A 151 4.12 3.26 2.92
N GLY A 152 4.25 3.21 1.59
CA GLY A 152 4.12 1.98 0.80
C GLY A 152 2.72 1.74 0.22
N GLY A 153 1.72 2.51 0.67
CA GLY A 153 0.35 2.48 0.19
C GLY A 153 -0.27 1.08 0.19
N GLY A 154 -0.97 0.72 -0.88
CA GLY A 154 -1.57 -0.61 -1.02
C GLY A 154 -0.56 -1.77 -1.01
N SER A 155 0.72 -1.53 -1.33
CA SER A 155 1.73 -2.60 -1.31
C SER A 155 2.09 -3.05 0.11
N ALA A 156 1.98 -2.16 1.10
CA ALA A 156 2.18 -2.49 2.50
C ALA A 156 1.06 -3.44 3.02
N VAL A 157 -0.18 -3.24 2.55
CA VAL A 157 -1.40 -3.86 3.12
C VAL A 157 -2.18 -4.80 2.18
N ASN A 158 -1.67 -5.17 1.01
CA ASN A 158 -2.31 -6.18 0.16
C ASN A 158 -1.98 -7.63 0.58
N TRP A 159 -2.46 -8.62 -0.19
CA TRP A 159 -2.22 -10.06 0.06
C TRP A 159 -1.00 -10.65 -0.66
N SER A 160 -0.03 -9.82 -1.05
CA SER A 160 1.23 -10.21 -1.71
C SER A 160 1.13 -10.78 -3.13
N ALA A 161 -0.08 -11.10 -3.64
CA ALA A 161 -0.28 -11.58 -5.00
C ALA A 161 0.34 -10.62 -6.04
N SER A 162 1.20 -11.17 -6.90
CA SER A 162 2.08 -10.44 -7.82
C SER A 162 1.98 -11.02 -9.23
N ILE A 163 0.81 -10.85 -9.84
CA ILE A 163 0.47 -11.42 -11.14
C ILE A 163 0.96 -10.50 -12.26
N ARG A 164 1.69 -11.07 -13.22
CA ARG A 164 2.10 -10.34 -14.43
C ARG A 164 0.86 -9.98 -15.26
N THR A 165 0.88 -8.80 -15.87
CA THR A 165 -0.22 -8.37 -16.75
C THR A 165 -0.40 -9.38 -17.89
N PRO A 166 -1.59 -10.00 -18.03
CA PRO A 166 -1.81 -11.02 -19.05
C PRO A 166 -1.59 -10.48 -20.46
N GLU A 167 -1.07 -11.32 -21.36
CA GLU A 167 -0.79 -10.93 -22.74
C GLU A 167 -2.04 -10.41 -23.45
N THR A 168 -3.19 -11.06 -23.22
CA THR A 168 -4.50 -10.63 -23.74
C THR A 168 -4.81 -9.18 -23.39
N VAL A 169 -4.59 -8.77 -22.14
CA VAL A 169 -4.80 -7.39 -21.65
C VAL A 169 -3.81 -6.42 -22.30
N THR A 170 -2.52 -6.78 -22.38
CA THR A 170 -1.53 -5.89 -23.02
C THR A 170 -1.81 -5.68 -24.51
N ARG A 171 -2.29 -6.71 -25.22
CA ARG A 171 -2.70 -6.62 -26.63
C ARG A 171 -3.96 -5.78 -26.81
N GLU A 172 -4.95 -5.94 -25.93
CA GLU A 172 -6.17 -5.11 -25.89
C GLU A 172 -5.78 -3.62 -25.74
N TRP A 173 -4.96 -3.28 -24.74
CA TRP A 173 -4.48 -1.91 -24.52
C TRP A 173 -3.73 -1.33 -25.71
N ALA A 174 -2.85 -2.12 -26.34
CA ALA A 174 -2.08 -1.66 -27.47
C ALA A 174 -2.93 -1.46 -28.74
N ARG A 175 -3.81 -2.41 -29.07
CA ARG A 175 -4.55 -2.43 -30.33
C ARG A 175 -5.83 -1.61 -30.27
N GLU A 176 -6.60 -1.75 -29.20
CA GLU A 176 -7.95 -1.17 -29.09
C GLU A 176 -7.95 0.21 -28.45
N HIS A 177 -6.96 0.50 -27.60
CA HIS A 177 -6.83 1.79 -26.90
C HIS A 177 -5.65 2.65 -27.39
N GLY A 178 -4.91 2.19 -28.40
CA GLY A 178 -3.81 2.95 -29.01
C GLY A 178 -2.59 3.15 -28.10
N LEU A 179 -2.44 2.32 -27.07
CA LEU A 179 -1.36 2.41 -26.09
C LEU A 179 -0.21 1.46 -26.47
N ALA A 180 0.45 1.75 -27.60
CA ALA A 180 1.47 0.89 -28.21
C ALA A 180 2.62 0.50 -27.26
N VAL A 181 2.90 1.30 -26.22
CA VAL A 181 3.92 1.01 -25.20
C VAL A 181 3.70 -0.35 -24.53
N PHE A 182 2.44 -0.79 -24.33
CA PHE A 182 2.16 -2.07 -23.67
C PHE A 182 2.46 -3.30 -24.54
N ALA A 183 2.60 -3.14 -25.85
CA ALA A 183 3.09 -4.18 -26.75
C ALA A 183 4.61 -4.08 -27.01
N SER A 184 5.29 -3.12 -26.39
CA SER A 184 6.72 -2.89 -26.63
C SER A 184 7.61 -3.79 -25.75
N PRO A 185 8.83 -4.12 -26.22
CA PRO A 185 9.83 -4.79 -25.38
C PRO A 185 10.15 -4.03 -24.09
N ALA A 186 10.03 -2.71 -24.09
CA ALA A 186 10.29 -1.87 -22.91
C ALA A 186 9.30 -2.16 -21.77
N TYR A 187 8.04 -2.47 -22.07
CA TYR A 187 7.07 -2.85 -21.04
C TYR A 187 7.36 -4.23 -20.44
N ALA A 188 7.75 -5.20 -21.27
CA ALA A 188 8.17 -6.51 -20.80
C ALA A 188 9.40 -6.41 -19.87
N GLN A 189 10.41 -5.63 -20.28
CA GLN A 189 11.60 -5.35 -19.46
C GLN A 189 11.26 -4.64 -18.16
N ALA A 190 10.31 -3.68 -18.18
CA ALA A 190 9.85 -3.03 -16.96
C ALA A 190 9.16 -4.02 -16.00
N MET A 191 8.38 -4.96 -16.54
CA MET A 191 7.76 -6.01 -15.74
C MET A 191 8.79 -6.97 -15.14
N ASP A 192 9.81 -7.35 -15.91
CA ASP A 192 10.91 -8.18 -15.41
C ASP A 192 11.70 -7.47 -14.31
N ALA A 193 12.01 -6.19 -14.49
CA ALA A 193 12.69 -5.39 -13.47
C ALA A 193 11.89 -5.28 -12.17
N VAL A 194 10.56 -5.07 -12.26
CA VAL A 194 9.67 -5.02 -11.10
C VAL A 194 9.59 -6.39 -10.42
N CYS A 195 9.32 -7.47 -11.17
CA CYS A 195 9.27 -8.82 -10.60
C CYS A 195 10.58 -9.21 -9.93
N ALA A 196 11.73 -8.89 -10.54
CA ALA A 196 13.04 -9.17 -9.97
C ALA A 196 13.29 -8.37 -8.67
N ARG A 197 12.99 -7.07 -8.66
CA ARG A 197 13.22 -6.23 -7.47
C ARG A 197 12.32 -6.61 -6.29
N LEU A 198 11.09 -7.03 -6.57
CA LEU A 198 10.15 -7.56 -5.59
C LEU A 198 10.40 -9.04 -5.26
N ALA A 199 11.34 -9.69 -5.96
CA ALA A 199 11.64 -11.12 -5.92
C ALA A 199 10.38 -11.99 -5.93
N VAL A 200 9.55 -11.77 -6.95
CA VAL A 200 8.31 -12.52 -7.13
C VAL A 200 8.62 -14.00 -7.32
N THR A 201 7.98 -14.85 -6.52
CA THR A 201 8.10 -16.31 -6.59
C THR A 201 6.74 -16.97 -6.44
N ASP A 202 6.49 -18.05 -7.17
CA ASP A 202 5.33 -18.92 -7.03
C ASP A 202 5.62 -20.16 -6.16
N ALA A 203 6.88 -20.38 -5.78
CA ALA A 203 7.25 -21.43 -4.85
C ALA A 203 6.70 -21.14 -3.45
N CYS A 204 6.15 -22.17 -2.80
CA CYS A 204 5.58 -22.11 -1.46
C CYS A 204 5.98 -23.35 -0.69
N THR A 205 6.70 -23.17 0.43
CA THR A 205 7.10 -24.29 1.27
C THR A 205 5.88 -24.91 1.97
N GLU A 206 4.98 -24.07 2.47
CA GLU A 206 3.74 -24.51 3.10
C GLU A 206 2.56 -23.58 2.75
N GLU A 207 1.46 -24.17 2.31
CA GLU A 207 0.20 -23.46 2.08
C GLU A 207 -0.61 -23.29 3.38
N GLY A 208 -1.22 -22.12 3.56
CA GLY A 208 -2.20 -21.91 4.63
C GLY A 208 -3.45 -22.79 4.45
N PHE A 209 -4.20 -23.02 5.53
CA PHE A 209 -5.36 -23.91 5.58
C PHE A 209 -6.35 -23.67 4.43
N GLN A 210 -6.74 -22.41 4.22
CA GLN A 210 -7.68 -21.98 3.18
C GLN A 210 -7.20 -22.34 1.75
N ASN A 211 -5.90 -22.25 1.49
CA ASN A 211 -5.34 -22.59 0.19
C ASN A 211 -5.31 -24.11 -0.03
N LYS A 212 -4.98 -24.89 1.01
CA LYS A 212 -5.07 -26.36 1.00
C LYS A 212 -6.50 -26.82 0.71
N VAL A 213 -7.50 -26.16 1.32
CA VAL A 213 -8.93 -26.41 1.04
C VAL A 213 -9.27 -26.16 -0.43
N LEU A 214 -8.89 -25.01 -0.98
CA LEU A 214 -9.17 -24.68 -2.38
C LEU A 214 -8.51 -25.68 -3.34
N ARG A 215 -7.24 -26.02 -3.09
CA ARG A 215 -6.48 -27.00 -3.87
C ARG A 215 -7.16 -28.37 -3.87
N ARG A 216 -7.46 -28.91 -2.69
CA ARG A 216 -8.14 -30.20 -2.54
C ARG A 216 -9.52 -30.20 -3.22
N GLY A 217 -10.28 -29.11 -3.09
CA GLY A 217 -11.57 -28.95 -3.75
C GLY A 217 -11.44 -28.99 -5.28
N CYS A 218 -10.44 -28.31 -5.83
CA CYS A 218 -10.15 -28.35 -7.26
C CYS A 218 -9.76 -29.77 -7.70
N GLU A 219 -8.84 -30.42 -6.99
CA GLU A 219 -8.38 -31.78 -7.29
C GLU A 219 -9.53 -32.80 -7.28
N ALA A 220 -10.41 -32.74 -6.27
CA ALA A 220 -11.58 -33.61 -6.16
C ALA A 220 -12.56 -33.44 -7.31
N LEU A 221 -12.62 -32.25 -7.92
CA LEU A 221 -13.46 -31.93 -9.07
C LEU A 221 -12.76 -32.11 -10.42
N GLY A 222 -11.48 -32.54 -10.43
CA GLY A 222 -10.67 -32.61 -11.65
C GLY A 222 -10.34 -31.24 -12.26
N LEU A 223 -10.37 -30.17 -11.45
CA LEU A 223 -10.05 -28.80 -11.83
C LEU A 223 -8.58 -28.48 -11.52
N ARG A 224 -8.00 -27.56 -12.31
CA ARG A 224 -6.62 -27.11 -12.13
C ARG A 224 -6.50 -26.07 -11.02
N ALA A 225 -5.66 -26.33 -10.02
CA ALA A 225 -5.26 -25.36 -9.00
C ALA A 225 -3.87 -24.79 -9.32
N ASP A 226 -3.80 -23.50 -9.62
CA ASP A 226 -2.57 -22.78 -9.94
C ASP A 226 -1.93 -22.16 -8.70
N ALA A 227 -0.59 -22.16 -8.66
CA ALA A 227 0.16 -21.37 -7.68
C ALA A 227 0.02 -19.87 -8.00
N VAL A 228 -0.04 -19.04 -6.96
CA VAL A 228 -0.09 -17.58 -7.08
C VAL A 228 1.30 -17.01 -6.78
N PRO A 229 1.92 -16.30 -7.74
CA PRO A 229 3.19 -15.62 -7.50
C PRO A 229 3.05 -14.53 -6.44
N ARG A 230 4.00 -14.44 -5.52
CA ARG A 230 3.99 -13.52 -4.38
C ARG A 230 5.30 -12.76 -4.25
N ASN A 231 5.23 -11.54 -3.70
CA ASN A 231 6.41 -10.74 -3.33
C ASN A 231 6.84 -11.00 -1.87
N SER A 232 6.95 -12.26 -1.47
CA SER A 232 7.42 -12.70 -0.15
C SER A 232 8.33 -13.92 -0.34
N SER A 233 9.10 -14.31 0.68
CA SER A 233 9.86 -15.56 0.62
C SER A 233 8.96 -16.79 0.53
N GLU A 234 9.52 -17.88 0.05
CA GLU A 234 8.80 -19.15 -0.18
C GLU A 234 8.22 -19.73 1.11
N GLY A 235 8.91 -19.53 2.24
CA GLY A 235 8.51 -19.97 3.57
C GLY A 235 7.71 -18.93 4.38
N HIS A 236 7.26 -17.83 3.76
CA HIS A 236 6.52 -16.80 4.47
C HIS A 236 5.15 -17.31 4.98
N PHE A 237 4.91 -17.22 6.29
CA PHE A 237 3.75 -17.85 6.94
C PHE A 237 3.09 -16.97 8.03
N CYS A 238 2.81 -15.69 7.77
CA CYS A 238 2.33 -14.77 8.82
C CYS A 238 0.80 -14.59 8.96
N GLY A 239 -0.02 -14.88 7.95
CA GLY A 239 -1.48 -14.65 7.98
C GLY A 239 -1.95 -13.20 7.92
N SER A 240 -1.11 -12.25 8.33
CA SER A 240 -1.51 -10.87 8.62
C SER A 240 -1.04 -9.83 7.61
N CYS A 241 -0.52 -10.19 6.44
CA CYS A 241 -0.01 -9.25 5.42
C CYS A 241 -0.98 -8.12 5.01
N HIS A 242 -2.28 -8.31 5.23
CA HIS A 242 -3.29 -7.28 4.99
C HIS A 242 -3.35 -6.19 6.06
N LEU A 243 -2.74 -6.40 7.23
CA LEU A 243 -2.60 -5.43 8.32
C LEU A 243 -1.16 -4.93 8.44
N GLY A 244 -0.37 -5.11 7.37
CA GLY A 244 1.08 -4.96 7.42
C GLY A 244 1.78 -6.26 7.84
N CYS A 245 3.00 -6.46 7.38
CA CYS A 245 3.72 -7.73 7.57
C CYS A 245 4.59 -7.69 8.84
N PRO A 246 4.18 -8.32 9.95
CA PRO A 246 4.93 -8.24 11.22
C PRO A 246 6.31 -8.93 11.16
N THR A 247 6.52 -9.84 10.20
CA THR A 247 7.82 -10.48 9.99
C THR A 247 8.78 -9.64 9.14
N GLY A 248 8.29 -8.59 8.46
CA GLY A 248 9.07 -7.78 7.52
C GLY A 248 9.48 -8.50 6.22
N ASP A 249 9.01 -9.73 5.99
CA ASP A 249 9.42 -10.54 4.84
C ASP A 249 8.77 -10.09 3.51
N LYS A 250 7.54 -9.58 3.57
CA LYS A 250 6.82 -9.05 2.42
C LYS A 250 7.56 -7.86 1.81
N ARG A 251 7.79 -7.93 0.51
CA ARG A 251 8.58 -6.97 -0.28
C ARG A 251 7.69 -5.90 -0.89
N GLY A 252 7.07 -5.07 -0.05
CA GLY A 252 6.33 -3.88 -0.46
C GLY A 252 7.25 -2.76 -0.97
N THR A 253 6.71 -1.64 -1.45
CA THR A 253 7.56 -0.52 -1.89
C THR A 253 8.35 0.10 -0.74
N ASP A 254 7.84 0.02 0.48
CA ASP A 254 8.46 0.44 1.74
C ASP A 254 9.78 -0.30 2.07
N THR A 255 9.88 -1.59 1.75
CA THR A 255 11.10 -2.38 1.92
C THR A 255 11.93 -2.54 0.65
N THR A 256 11.42 -2.04 -0.49
CA THR A 256 12.08 -2.17 -1.79
C THR A 256 12.42 -0.81 -2.41
N TRP A 257 11.58 -0.31 -3.32
CA TRP A 257 11.85 0.87 -4.14
C TRP A 257 12.01 2.16 -3.33
N LEU A 258 11.25 2.35 -2.24
CA LEU A 258 11.43 3.51 -1.38
C LEU A 258 12.77 3.45 -0.63
N ALA A 259 13.20 2.25 -0.20
CA ALA A 259 14.52 2.08 0.40
C ALA A 259 15.63 2.43 -0.59
N ASP A 260 15.50 2.01 -1.85
CA ASP A 260 16.44 2.39 -2.92
C ASP A 260 16.46 3.90 -3.19
N ALA A 261 15.30 4.55 -3.12
CA ALA A 261 15.19 6.00 -3.29
C ALA A 261 15.85 6.76 -2.13
N VAL A 262 15.56 6.34 -0.89
CA VAL A 262 16.11 6.94 0.34
C VAL A 262 17.63 6.76 0.41
N ALA A 263 18.15 5.58 0.05
CA ALA A 263 19.58 5.32 -0.04
C ALA A 263 20.31 6.25 -1.03
N ARG A 264 19.56 6.92 -1.91
CA ARG A 264 20.05 7.90 -2.90
C ARG A 264 19.65 9.34 -2.56
N GLY A 265 19.21 9.59 -1.34
CA GLY A 265 18.90 10.92 -0.81
C GLY A 265 17.52 11.45 -1.16
N ALA A 266 16.57 10.58 -1.56
CA ALA A 266 15.16 10.98 -1.64
C ALA A 266 14.59 11.22 -0.23
N VAL A 267 13.68 12.18 -0.11
CA VAL A 267 13.05 12.55 1.16
C VAL A 267 11.56 12.20 1.12
N ILE A 268 11.06 11.52 2.15
CA ILE A 268 9.65 11.14 2.28
C ILE A 268 9.02 11.97 3.40
N LEU A 269 8.03 12.80 3.07
CA LEU A 269 7.21 13.53 4.03
C LEU A 269 5.99 12.69 4.39
N THR A 270 5.94 12.17 5.61
CA THR A 270 4.80 11.39 6.12
C THR A 270 3.86 12.30 6.89
N GLY A 271 2.59 11.89 7.03
CA GLY A 271 1.57 12.76 7.62
C GLY A 271 1.35 14.05 6.81
N CYS A 272 1.65 14.08 5.51
CA CYS A 272 1.58 15.27 4.67
C CYS A 272 0.59 15.04 3.51
N LYS A 273 -0.50 15.80 3.49
CA LYS A 273 -1.55 15.70 2.47
C LYS A 273 -1.35 16.72 1.36
N ALA A 274 -1.11 16.24 0.15
CA ALA A 274 -1.14 17.07 -1.05
C ALA A 274 -2.54 17.67 -1.28
N GLU A 275 -2.61 18.99 -1.52
CA GLU A 275 -3.87 19.69 -1.78
C GLU A 275 -4.10 19.89 -3.26
N ARG A 276 -3.08 20.41 -3.96
CA ARG A 276 -3.14 20.72 -5.39
C ARG A 276 -1.74 20.93 -5.97
N PHE A 277 -1.57 20.62 -7.24
CA PHE A 277 -0.45 21.12 -8.02
C PHE A 277 -0.61 22.61 -8.32
N VAL A 278 0.52 23.30 -8.41
CA VAL A 278 0.59 24.71 -8.82
C VAL A 278 0.81 24.75 -10.33
N LEU A 279 -0.13 25.37 -11.05
CA LEU A 279 -0.08 25.53 -12.50
C LEU A 279 0.05 27.02 -12.85
N GLU A 280 1.09 27.35 -13.62
CA GLU A 280 1.33 28.70 -14.12
C GLU A 280 1.06 28.77 -15.63
N SER A 281 0.58 29.92 -16.10
CA SER A 281 0.40 30.17 -17.54
C SER A 281 1.77 30.33 -18.20
N ASN A 282 1.96 29.69 -19.34
CA ASN A 282 3.14 29.93 -20.16
C ASN A 282 3.02 31.29 -20.88
N SER A 283 4.16 31.93 -21.18
CA SER A 283 4.20 33.21 -21.89
C SER A 283 3.46 33.14 -23.24
N PRO A 284 2.65 34.16 -23.60
CA PRO A 284 1.98 34.21 -24.90
C PRO A 284 2.99 34.15 -26.04
N GLY A 285 2.74 33.32 -27.06
CA GLY A 285 3.50 33.31 -28.33
C GLY A 285 4.42 32.11 -28.58
N LYS A 286 4.68 31.23 -27.59
CA LYS A 286 5.32 29.93 -27.87
C LYS A 286 4.25 28.91 -28.29
N LYS A 287 4.32 28.37 -29.52
CA LYS A 287 3.52 27.20 -29.93
C LYS A 287 3.76 26.08 -28.91
N GLY A 288 2.75 25.71 -28.12
CA GLY A 288 2.92 24.72 -27.05
C GLY A 288 1.81 24.71 -26.00
N ARG A 289 2.08 24.04 -24.87
CA ARG A 289 1.15 23.88 -23.73
C ARG A 289 0.81 25.25 -23.13
N SER A 290 -0.46 25.49 -22.77
CA SER A 290 -0.91 26.76 -22.18
C SER A 290 -0.47 26.98 -20.73
N LYS A 291 -0.20 25.89 -20.00
CA LYS A 291 0.24 25.92 -18.60
C LYS A 291 1.40 24.97 -18.33
N LYS A 292 2.18 25.29 -17.30
CA LYS A 292 3.24 24.45 -16.74
C LYS A 292 2.96 24.16 -15.27
N CYS A 293 3.19 22.94 -14.82
CA CYS A 293 3.22 22.63 -13.39
C CYS A 293 4.58 23.02 -12.81
N VAL A 294 4.57 23.79 -11.71
CA VAL A 294 5.77 24.33 -11.07
C VAL A 294 5.98 23.85 -9.64
N GLY A 295 5.09 22.98 -9.16
CA GLY A 295 5.18 22.47 -7.81
C GLY A 295 3.86 21.95 -7.26
N LEU A 296 3.84 21.80 -5.95
CA LEU A 296 2.75 21.24 -5.16
C LEU A 296 2.52 22.08 -3.90
N VAL A 297 1.25 22.31 -3.57
CA VAL A 297 0.86 22.77 -2.23
C VAL A 297 0.39 21.56 -1.44
N ALA A 298 0.91 21.41 -0.22
CA ALA A 298 0.57 20.35 0.71
C ALA A 298 0.38 20.88 2.13
N THR A 299 -0.36 20.14 2.95
CA THR A 299 -0.65 20.47 4.35
C THR A 299 -0.24 19.29 5.23
N CYS A 300 0.53 19.57 6.27
CA CYS A 300 0.90 18.58 7.27
C CYS A 300 -0.29 18.31 8.19
N VAL A 301 -0.62 17.05 8.40
CA VAL A 301 -1.71 16.57 9.27
C VAL A 301 -1.26 16.75 10.72
N GLY A 302 -2.13 17.27 11.59
CA GLY A 302 -1.83 17.49 13.02
C GLY A 302 -1.49 18.94 13.40
N SER A 303 -1.86 19.95 12.59
CA SER A 303 -1.61 21.39 12.82
C SER A 303 -2.30 22.03 14.05
N GLY A 304 -2.62 21.28 15.11
CA GLY A 304 -3.29 21.79 16.33
C GLY A 304 -2.42 21.67 17.59
N ASN A 305 -2.39 22.74 18.41
CA ASN A 305 -1.58 22.90 19.64
C ASN A 305 -0.06 22.66 19.48
N GLY A 306 0.60 23.60 18.80
CA GLY A 306 2.07 23.64 18.71
C GLY A 306 2.68 22.91 17.51
N GLY A 307 1.86 22.31 16.64
CA GLY A 307 2.29 21.69 15.38
C GLY A 307 2.59 22.69 14.25
N ILE A 308 2.84 22.17 13.04
CA ILE A 308 3.12 22.99 11.84
C ILE A 308 1.90 23.84 11.47
N THR A 309 2.06 25.16 11.42
CA THR A 309 0.97 26.10 11.15
C THR A 309 0.89 26.55 9.69
N LYS A 310 2.02 26.57 8.98
CA LYS A 310 2.08 26.98 7.57
C LYS A 310 1.94 25.79 6.62
N LYS A 311 1.38 26.04 5.43
CA LYS A 311 1.38 25.04 4.35
C LYS A 311 2.77 24.86 3.76
N LEU A 312 3.00 23.74 3.09
CA LEU A 312 4.21 23.49 2.31
C LEU A 312 3.98 23.84 0.85
N LEU A 313 4.84 24.69 0.29
CA LEU A 313 4.98 24.89 -1.14
C LEU A 313 6.25 24.16 -1.61
N ILE A 314 6.06 23.05 -2.31
CA ILE A 314 7.17 22.27 -2.88
C ILE A 314 7.34 22.72 -4.34
N GLU A 315 8.35 23.54 -4.60
CA GLU A 315 8.74 23.93 -5.96
C GLU A 315 9.49 22.76 -6.63
N ALA A 316 9.01 22.33 -7.79
CA ALA A 316 9.56 21.17 -8.50
C ALA A 316 9.57 21.40 -10.01
N LYS A 317 10.56 20.81 -10.69
CA LYS A 317 10.65 20.85 -12.17
C LYS A 317 9.69 19.84 -12.80
N VAL A 318 9.49 18.71 -12.13
CA VAL A 318 8.60 17.62 -12.52
C VAL A 318 7.70 17.25 -11.34
N SER A 319 6.44 16.97 -11.63
CA SER A 319 5.44 16.55 -10.63
C SER A 319 4.78 15.25 -11.09
N ILE A 320 4.69 14.27 -10.19
CA ILE A 320 4.06 12.97 -10.44
C ILE A 320 2.89 12.79 -9.49
N ALA A 321 1.71 12.47 -10.03
CA ALA A 321 0.55 12.09 -9.26
C ALA A 321 0.48 10.55 -9.19
N ALA A 322 0.69 9.99 -8.01
CA ALA A 322 0.73 8.55 -7.74
C ALA A 322 -0.15 8.17 -6.53
N CYS A 323 -1.26 8.88 -6.32
CA CYS A 323 -2.14 8.72 -5.16
C CYS A 323 -3.10 7.51 -5.26
N GLY A 324 -2.90 6.62 -6.23
CA GLY A 324 -3.85 5.54 -6.56
C GLY A 324 -5.09 6.02 -7.32
N ALA A 325 -5.93 5.07 -7.75
CA ALA A 325 -7.06 5.33 -8.65
C ALA A 325 -8.15 6.22 -8.03
N LEU A 326 -8.34 6.15 -6.71
CA LEU A 326 -9.39 6.91 -6.01
C LEU A 326 -8.95 8.33 -5.63
N MET A 327 -7.68 8.53 -5.25
CA MET A 327 -7.22 9.82 -4.70
C MET A 327 -6.45 10.68 -5.71
N THR A 328 -6.01 10.12 -6.83
CA THR A 328 -5.42 10.93 -7.92
C THR A 328 -6.44 11.89 -8.54
N PRO A 329 -7.69 11.47 -8.87
CA PRO A 329 -8.64 12.38 -9.50
C PRO A 329 -9.02 13.62 -8.67
N PRO A 330 -9.31 13.52 -7.35
CA PRO A 330 -9.54 14.69 -6.52
C PRO A 330 -8.36 15.68 -6.54
N LEU A 331 -7.11 15.18 -6.44
CA LEU A 331 -5.91 16.02 -6.52
C LEU A 331 -5.83 16.77 -7.86
N LEU A 332 -6.05 16.08 -8.98
CA LEU A 332 -6.01 16.69 -10.31
C LEU A 332 -7.11 17.73 -10.51
N ARG A 333 -8.33 17.47 -10.01
CA ARG A 333 -9.45 18.44 -10.03
C ARG A 333 -9.13 19.67 -9.19
N ASN A 334 -8.63 19.49 -7.97
CA ASN A 334 -8.22 20.58 -7.08
C ASN A 334 -7.05 21.41 -7.65
N SER A 335 -6.26 20.81 -8.55
CA SER A 335 -5.22 21.50 -9.32
C SER A 335 -5.77 22.35 -10.48
N GLY A 336 -7.09 22.35 -10.70
CA GLY A 336 -7.75 23.11 -11.77
C GLY A 336 -7.68 22.46 -13.15
N LEU A 337 -7.35 21.17 -13.24
CA LEU A 337 -7.37 20.43 -14.49
C LEU A 337 -8.81 20.07 -14.88
N LYS A 338 -9.16 20.30 -16.15
CA LYS A 338 -10.53 20.22 -16.68
C LYS A 338 -10.77 19.06 -17.65
N ASN A 339 -9.86 18.08 -17.72
CA ASN A 339 -10.05 16.93 -18.60
C ASN A 339 -11.28 16.13 -18.14
N ARG A 340 -12.23 15.91 -19.07
CA ARG A 340 -13.50 15.22 -18.81
C ARG A 340 -13.36 13.79 -18.26
N HIS A 341 -12.22 13.16 -18.47
CA HIS A 341 -11.93 11.80 -18.02
C HIS A 341 -11.45 11.73 -16.56
N ILE A 342 -11.09 12.87 -15.94
CA ILE A 342 -10.63 12.89 -14.54
C ILE A 342 -11.75 12.42 -13.62
N GLY A 343 -11.56 11.28 -12.97
CA GLY A 343 -12.53 10.67 -12.05
C GLY A 343 -13.64 9.92 -12.77
N ARG A 344 -13.43 9.50 -14.02
CA ARG A 344 -14.28 8.60 -14.79
C ARG A 344 -13.54 7.30 -15.08
N ASN A 345 -14.25 6.30 -15.61
CA ASN A 345 -13.69 5.01 -16.04
C ASN A 345 -13.01 4.23 -14.90
N LEU A 346 -13.56 4.30 -13.68
CA LEU A 346 -13.10 3.45 -12.58
C LEU A 346 -13.43 1.99 -12.93
N HIS A 347 -12.40 1.15 -12.94
CA HIS A 347 -12.53 -0.29 -13.09
C HIS A 347 -12.20 -0.94 -11.76
N LEU A 348 -13.01 -1.92 -11.37
CA LEU A 348 -12.87 -2.70 -10.15
C LEU A 348 -12.93 -4.18 -10.54
N HIS A 349 -12.39 -5.04 -9.69
CA HIS A 349 -12.69 -6.46 -9.71
C HIS A 349 -13.74 -6.71 -8.62
N PRO A 350 -15.03 -6.87 -8.97
CA PRO A 350 -16.04 -7.22 -7.98
C PRO A 350 -15.71 -8.58 -7.38
N VAL A 351 -15.67 -8.65 -6.05
CA VAL A 351 -15.40 -9.88 -5.31
C VAL A 351 -16.70 -10.32 -4.63
N SER A 352 -17.11 -11.56 -4.87
CA SER A 352 -18.19 -12.22 -4.13
C SER A 352 -17.56 -13.22 -3.17
N MET A 353 -17.88 -13.09 -1.89
CA MET A 353 -17.35 -13.94 -0.84
C MET A 353 -18.27 -15.15 -0.63
N ALA A 354 -17.68 -16.34 -0.52
CA ALA A 354 -18.34 -17.56 -0.10
C ALA A 354 -17.60 -18.12 1.13
N TRP A 355 -18.36 -18.70 2.06
CA TRP A 355 -17.83 -19.22 3.33
C TRP A 355 -18.21 -20.69 3.48
N GLY A 356 -17.30 -21.48 4.04
CA GLY A 356 -17.51 -22.89 4.35
C GLY A 356 -17.05 -23.21 5.76
N TYR A 357 -17.77 -24.10 6.44
CA TYR A 357 -17.35 -24.66 7.71
C TYR A 357 -16.62 -25.98 7.47
N PHE A 358 -15.42 -26.11 8.01
CA PHE A 358 -14.57 -27.28 7.90
C PHE A 358 -14.31 -27.81 9.32
N PRO A 359 -14.90 -28.95 9.71
CA PRO A 359 -14.79 -29.44 11.07
C PRO A 359 -13.38 -29.96 11.39
N GLU A 360 -12.92 -29.74 12.62
CA GLU A 360 -11.56 -30.10 13.10
C GLU A 360 -11.28 -31.60 13.11
N ASN A 361 -12.31 -32.44 12.97
CA ASN A 361 -12.16 -33.89 12.93
C ASN A 361 -11.74 -34.43 11.55
N ASP A 362 -11.69 -33.59 10.50
CA ASP A 362 -11.08 -33.96 9.22
C ASP A 362 -9.55 -33.89 9.32
N GLN A 363 -8.92 -35.00 9.69
CA GLN A 363 -7.46 -35.11 9.85
C GLN A 363 -6.66 -34.86 8.54
N THR A 364 -7.32 -34.75 7.39
CA THR A 364 -6.62 -34.60 6.10
C THR A 364 -6.21 -33.15 5.79
N LEU A 365 -6.80 -32.16 6.48
CA LEU A 365 -6.46 -30.74 6.33
C LEU A 365 -6.12 -30.13 7.68
N THR A 366 -4.90 -29.62 7.82
CA THR A 366 -4.40 -29.02 9.07
C THR A 366 -4.13 -27.52 8.93
N GLY A 367 -4.10 -26.82 10.07
CA GLY A 367 -3.80 -25.40 10.19
C GLY A 367 -5.05 -24.55 10.45
N LYS A 368 -4.85 -23.25 10.69
CA LYS A 368 -5.93 -22.29 10.93
C LYS A 368 -6.11 -21.33 9.76
N CYS A 369 -7.32 -20.80 9.59
CA CYS A 369 -7.66 -19.89 8.48
C CYS A 369 -6.98 -18.51 8.54
N HIS A 370 -6.43 -18.14 9.70
CA HIS A 370 -5.72 -16.88 9.94
C HIS A 370 -4.19 -17.04 9.95
N GLU A 371 -3.68 -18.23 9.63
CA GLU A 371 -2.25 -18.54 9.58
C GLU A 371 -1.82 -18.73 8.12
N GLY A 372 -0.52 -18.56 7.87
CA GLY A 372 0.08 -18.82 6.56
C GLY A 372 -0.03 -17.71 5.53
N SER A 373 0.56 -17.93 4.36
CA SER A 373 0.42 -16.98 3.26
C SER A 373 -1.02 -16.91 2.75
N ILE A 374 -1.55 -15.70 2.63
CA ILE A 374 -2.98 -15.44 2.40
C ILE A 374 -3.46 -16.07 1.08
N VAL A 375 -2.90 -15.65 -0.05
CA VAL A 375 -3.24 -16.17 -1.38
C VAL A 375 -2.03 -16.88 -1.98
N THR A 376 -2.06 -18.22 -1.99
CA THR A 376 -1.02 -19.10 -2.58
C THR A 376 -1.58 -20.01 -3.66
N THR A 377 -2.88 -20.31 -3.61
CA THR A 377 -3.61 -21.09 -4.61
C THR A 377 -4.71 -20.23 -5.24
N MET A 378 -4.89 -20.37 -6.55
CA MET A 378 -6.07 -19.88 -7.27
C MET A 378 -6.56 -20.90 -8.29
N HIS A 379 -7.82 -20.79 -8.69
CA HIS A 379 -8.36 -21.49 -9.85
C HIS A 379 -8.93 -20.48 -10.84
N ARG A 380 -8.53 -20.59 -12.11
CA ARG A 380 -9.12 -19.78 -13.19
C ARG A 380 -10.37 -20.46 -13.72
N VAL A 381 -11.53 -19.87 -13.43
CA VAL A 381 -12.83 -20.34 -13.91
C VAL A 381 -13.05 -19.94 -15.38
N ALA A 382 -12.67 -18.72 -15.72
CA ALA A 382 -12.75 -18.15 -17.07
C ALA A 382 -11.66 -17.08 -17.26
N ASP A 383 -11.55 -16.50 -18.46
CA ASP A 383 -10.56 -15.47 -18.77
C ASP A 383 -10.58 -14.28 -17.79
N ARG A 384 -11.76 -13.93 -17.27
CA ARG A 384 -12.00 -12.79 -16.37
C ARG A 384 -12.52 -13.18 -14.99
N THR A 385 -12.48 -14.46 -14.64
CA THR A 385 -13.02 -14.96 -13.35
C THR A 385 -12.05 -15.95 -12.73
N ILE A 386 -11.67 -15.66 -11.48
CA ILE A 386 -10.82 -16.52 -10.67
C ILE A 386 -11.51 -16.82 -9.33
N VAL A 387 -11.14 -17.94 -8.74
CA VAL A 387 -11.45 -18.30 -7.36
C VAL A 387 -10.12 -18.28 -6.61
N GLU A 388 -10.07 -17.54 -5.51
CA GLU A 388 -8.92 -17.41 -4.63
C GLU A 388 -9.39 -17.38 -3.18
N THR A 389 -8.46 -17.48 -2.23
CA THR A 389 -8.78 -17.48 -0.80
C THR A 389 -8.22 -16.23 -0.11
N PRO A 390 -8.96 -15.11 -0.15
CA PRO A 390 -8.55 -13.91 0.55
C PRO A 390 -8.62 -14.10 2.07
N ALA A 391 -7.87 -13.28 2.81
CA ALA A 391 -7.99 -13.24 4.26
C ALA A 391 -9.08 -12.26 4.69
N LEU A 392 -9.86 -12.67 5.68
CA LEU A 392 -10.67 -11.79 6.50
C LEU A 392 -10.40 -12.18 7.95
N GLY A 393 -9.94 -11.23 8.77
CA GLY A 393 -9.66 -11.51 10.16
C GLY A 393 -10.93 -11.80 10.97
N PRO A 394 -10.79 -12.37 12.19
CA PRO A 394 -11.93 -12.81 12.99
C PRO A 394 -12.95 -11.72 13.32
N GLY A 395 -12.47 -10.50 13.61
CA GLY A 395 -13.31 -9.34 13.91
C GLY A 395 -14.10 -8.89 12.70
N SER A 396 -13.44 -8.76 11.54
CA SER A 396 -14.13 -8.40 10.30
C SER A 396 -15.13 -9.48 9.89
N PHE A 397 -14.78 -10.76 10.01
CA PHE A 397 -15.69 -11.87 9.75
C PHE A 397 -16.94 -11.83 10.65
N ALA A 398 -16.76 -11.61 11.95
CA ALA A 398 -17.87 -11.49 12.89
C ALA A 398 -18.82 -10.32 12.57
N SER A 399 -18.31 -9.23 11.98
CA SER A 399 -19.13 -8.10 11.56
C SER A 399 -20.01 -8.40 10.34
N LEU A 400 -19.56 -9.30 9.46
CA LEU A 400 -20.25 -9.66 8.20
C LEU A 400 -21.21 -10.84 8.39
N VAL A 401 -20.83 -11.82 9.21
CA VAL A 401 -21.64 -13.01 9.46
C VAL A 401 -22.52 -12.74 10.68
N ARG A 402 -23.75 -12.28 10.44
CA ARG A 402 -24.77 -12.22 11.49
C ARG A 402 -24.98 -13.62 12.05
N GLY A 403 -24.80 -13.76 13.35
CA GLY A 403 -24.84 -15.05 14.04
C GLY A 403 -26.06 -15.89 13.68
N ASN A 404 -25.81 -17.10 13.21
CA ASN A 404 -26.65 -18.23 13.59
C ASN A 404 -26.55 -18.35 15.12
N ARG A 405 -27.49 -17.74 15.83
CA ARG A 405 -27.88 -18.22 17.16
C ARG A 405 -28.50 -19.60 16.98
N ALA A 406 -27.68 -20.63 16.81
CA ALA A 406 -28.09 -22.01 16.91
C ALA A 406 -26.91 -22.84 17.40
N ALA A 407 -27.17 -23.63 18.45
CA ALA A 407 -26.26 -24.51 19.19
C ALA A 407 -25.39 -23.85 20.28
N THR A 408 -26.07 -23.36 21.34
CA THR A 408 -25.68 -23.75 22.71
C THR A 408 -26.41 -25.03 23.09
#